data_AF-A0A538T9L8-F1
#
_entry.id   AF-A0A538T9L8-F1
#
_cell.length_a   1.000
_cell.length_b   1.000
_cell.length_c   1.000
_cell.angle_alpha   90.00
_cell.angle_beta   90.00
_cell.angle_gamma   90.00
#
_symmetry.space_group_name_H-M   'P 1'
#
loop_
_entity.id
_entity.type
_entity.pdbx_description
1 polymer ?
#
loop_
_entity_poly.entity_id
_entity_poly.type
_entity_poly.pdbx_seq_one_letter_code
_entity_poly.pdbx_strand_id
1 'polypeptide(L)'
;IGRFVELVGRPPSHIDSHRDVHRDPCLLPAFLELARRWNVPLRGHSPVRCLPEFYGQWAGESHPEQLGVESLARILERGVGEGFTELICHPGYCDGTIRLVNHGAVRSPEGSQL
;
A
#
# COMPACT_ATOMS: atom_id res chain seq x y z
N ILE A 1 -13.82 5.80 9.04
CA ILE A 1 -14.01 4.48 9.68
C ILE A 1 -15.48 4.11 9.81
N GLY A 2 -16.38 4.95 10.35
CA GLY A 2 -17.82 4.62 10.43
C GLY A 2 -18.42 4.09 9.13
N ARG A 3 -18.16 4.79 8.01
CA ARG A 3 -18.59 4.32 6.67
C ARG A 3 -18.03 2.96 6.26
N PHE A 4 -16.79 2.64 6.64
CA PHE A 4 -16.21 1.31 6.39
C PHE A 4 -16.99 0.24 7.16
N VAL A 5 -17.30 0.48 8.44
CA VAL A 5 -18.05 -0.46 9.28
C VAL A 5 -19.46 -0.67 8.73
N GLU A 6 -20.14 0.38 8.28
CA GLU A 6 -21.46 0.27 7.64
C GLU A 6 -21.44 -0.63 6.40
N LEU A 7 -20.40 -0.50 5.57
CA LEU A 7 -20.29 -1.23 4.30
C LEU A 7 -19.78 -2.66 4.47
N VAL A 8 -18.84 -2.87 5.38
CA VAL A 8 -18.12 -4.15 5.55
C VAL A 8 -18.70 -4.98 6.71
N GLY A 9 -19.50 -4.37 7.59
CA GLY A 9 -20.13 -5.04 8.73
C GLY A 9 -19.20 -5.30 9.92
N ARG A 10 -17.94 -4.83 9.88
CA ARG A 10 -16.95 -5.01 10.94
C ARG A 10 -15.92 -3.86 10.97
N PRO A 11 -15.22 -3.65 12.09
CA PRO A 11 -14.07 -2.72 12.16
C PRO A 11 -12.95 -3.12 11.18
N PRO A 12 -12.15 -2.14 10.71
CA PRO A 12 -10.94 -2.46 9.96
C PRO A 12 -9.94 -3.21 10.85
N SER A 13 -9.01 -3.96 10.27
CA SER A 13 -7.95 -4.62 11.03
C SER A 13 -6.77 -3.70 11.36
N HIS A 14 -6.59 -2.63 10.59
CA HIS A 14 -5.56 -1.61 10.74
C HIS A 14 -5.97 -0.33 10.01
N ILE A 15 -5.22 0.74 10.20
CA ILE A 15 -5.39 2.03 9.51
C ILE A 15 -4.13 2.33 8.70
N ASP A 16 -4.33 2.87 7.52
CA ASP A 16 -3.33 3.56 6.72
C ASP A 16 -3.98 4.75 5.99
N SER A 17 -3.26 5.32 5.02
CA SER A 17 -3.81 6.40 4.20
C SER A 17 -3.18 6.38 2.81
N HIS A 18 -3.97 6.75 1.79
CA HIS A 18 -3.45 6.97 0.46
C HIS A 18 -2.29 7.99 0.47
N ARG A 19 -1.20 7.68 -0.25
CA ARG A 19 0.04 8.47 -0.30
C ARG A 19 0.71 8.73 1.05
N ASP A 20 0.49 7.86 2.03
CA ASP A 20 1.12 7.94 3.36
C ASP A 20 0.93 9.29 4.09
N VAL A 21 -0.15 10.03 3.82
CA VAL A 21 -0.42 11.31 4.50
C VAL A 21 -0.51 11.20 6.03
N HIS A 22 -0.77 10.02 6.57
CA HIS A 22 -0.72 9.75 8.02
C HIS A 22 0.68 9.96 8.64
N ARG A 23 1.74 9.98 7.82
CA ARG A 23 3.12 10.22 8.27
C ARG A 23 3.46 11.71 8.39
N ASP A 24 2.62 12.60 7.87
CA ASP A 24 2.81 14.04 8.03
C ASP A 24 2.78 14.39 9.54
N PRO A 25 3.81 15.03 10.11
CA PRO A 25 3.85 15.39 11.53
C PRO A 25 2.64 16.21 12.01
N CYS A 26 2.02 17.01 11.14
CA CYS A 26 0.83 17.79 11.46
C CYS A 26 -0.44 16.93 11.55
N LEU A 27 -0.50 15.81 10.81
CA LEU A 27 -1.67 14.93 10.75
C LEU A 27 -1.52 13.70 11.65
N LEU A 28 -0.29 13.25 11.88
CA LEU A 28 0.03 12.04 12.64
C LEU A 28 -0.69 11.95 14.00
N PRO A 29 -0.78 13.02 14.83
CA PRO A 29 -1.51 12.94 16.10
C PRO A 29 -2.98 12.57 15.94
N ALA A 30 -3.64 13.05 14.87
CA ALA A 30 -5.03 12.72 14.60
C ALA A 30 -5.19 11.25 14.16
N PHE A 31 -4.26 10.72 13.37
CA PHE A 31 -4.26 9.31 12.97
C PHE A 31 -3.98 8.38 14.16
N LEU A 32 -3.03 8.73 15.04
CA LEU A 32 -2.76 7.95 16.25
C LEU A 32 -3.96 7.93 17.21
N GLU A 33 -4.61 9.08 17.40
CA GLU A 33 -5.83 9.15 18.20
C GLU A 33 -6.97 8.34 17.58
N LEU A 34 -7.12 8.36 16.26
CA LEU A 34 -8.09 7.54 15.55
C LEU A 34 -7.80 6.03 15.74
N ALA A 35 -6.56 5.61 15.56
CA ALA A 35 -6.11 4.23 15.77
C ALA A 35 -6.40 3.75 17.20
N ARG A 36 -6.09 4.60 18.19
CA ARG A 36 -6.38 4.33 19.61
C ARG A 36 -7.88 4.19 19.88
N ARG A 37 -8.71 5.11 19.36
CA ARG A 37 -10.17 5.08 19.54
C ARG A 37 -10.81 3.81 18.99
N TRP A 38 -10.30 3.31 17.87
CA TRP A 38 -10.81 2.11 17.21
C TRP A 38 -10.09 0.83 17.62
N ASN A 39 -9.08 0.93 18.50
CA ASN A 39 -8.25 -0.17 18.98
C ASN A 39 -7.64 -1.03 17.85
N VAL A 40 -7.06 -0.35 16.85
CA VAL A 40 -6.43 -0.97 15.68
C VAL A 40 -5.06 -0.35 15.43
N PRO A 41 -4.07 -1.10 14.89
CA PRO A 41 -2.76 -0.56 14.57
C PRO A 41 -2.81 0.46 13.42
N LEU A 42 -1.90 1.43 13.46
CA LEU A 42 -1.61 2.35 12.35
C LEU A 42 -0.33 1.86 11.63
N ARG A 43 -0.36 1.78 10.30
CA ARG A 43 0.81 1.45 9.45
C ARG A 43 2.03 2.26 9.87
N GLY A 44 3.18 1.61 10.03
CA GLY A 44 4.43 2.26 10.45
C GLY A 44 4.49 2.70 11.93
N HIS A 45 3.42 2.50 12.70
CA HIS A 45 3.35 2.78 14.14
C HIS A 45 2.98 1.52 14.93
N SER A 46 3.43 0.36 14.46
CA SER A 46 3.33 -0.94 15.12
C SER A 46 4.66 -1.69 14.96
N PRO A 47 4.85 -2.84 15.61
CA PRO A 47 6.03 -3.68 15.40
C PRO A 47 6.19 -4.22 13.97
N VAL A 48 5.17 -4.07 13.11
CA VAL A 48 5.21 -4.50 11.72
C VAL A 48 6.13 -3.59 10.91
N ARG A 49 7.16 -4.18 10.28
CA ARG A 49 8.07 -3.47 9.38
C ARG A 49 7.37 -3.17 8.05
N CYS A 50 7.42 -1.92 7.60
CA CYS A 50 6.84 -1.53 6.31
C CYS A 50 7.90 -1.51 5.20
N LEU A 51 7.62 -2.17 4.08
CA LEU A 51 8.42 -2.19 2.85
C LEU A 51 7.65 -1.48 1.71
N PRO A 52 7.91 -0.20 1.45
CA PRO A 52 7.21 0.59 0.42
C PRO A 52 7.77 0.40 -1.01
N GLU A 53 8.84 -0.38 -1.19
CA GLU A 53 9.68 -0.35 -2.38
C GLU A 53 9.00 -0.92 -3.64
N PHE A 54 8.02 -1.81 -3.48
CA PHE A 54 7.28 -2.41 -4.61
C PHE A 54 6.10 -1.53 -5.08
N TYR A 55 6.35 -0.21 -5.15
CA TYR A 55 5.40 0.79 -5.61
C TYR A 55 5.69 1.26 -7.04
N GLY A 56 6.96 1.23 -7.47
CA GLY A 56 7.35 1.68 -8.81
C GLY A 56 7.09 3.15 -9.07
N GLN A 57 6.95 3.96 -8.02
CA GLN A 57 6.89 5.42 -8.10
C GLN A 57 7.61 6.04 -6.91
N TRP A 58 8.52 6.97 -7.16
CA TRP A 58 9.16 7.79 -6.11
C TRP A 58 9.65 9.09 -6.73
N ALA A 59 9.88 10.12 -5.90
CA ALA A 59 10.30 11.45 -6.35
C ALA A 59 9.41 12.09 -7.45
N GLY A 60 8.16 11.65 -7.58
CA GLY A 60 7.24 12.12 -8.64
C GLY A 60 7.41 11.43 -9.99
N GLU A 61 8.33 10.45 -10.09
CA GLU A 61 8.61 9.69 -11.31
C GLU A 61 8.02 8.28 -11.24
N SER A 62 7.73 7.70 -12.40
CA SER A 62 7.28 6.31 -12.54
C SER A 62 8.43 5.43 -13.01
N HIS A 63 8.60 4.31 -12.31
CA HIS A 63 9.69 3.35 -12.46
C HIS A 63 9.15 1.93 -12.65
N PRO A 64 8.43 1.68 -13.77
CA PRO A 64 7.85 0.38 -14.06
C PRO A 64 8.89 -0.74 -14.19
N GLU A 65 10.15 -0.41 -14.50
CA GLU A 65 11.26 -1.35 -14.54
C GLU A 65 11.55 -2.00 -13.18
N GLN A 66 11.12 -1.39 -12.08
CA GLN A 66 11.23 -1.98 -10.75
C GLN A 66 10.08 -2.92 -10.40
N LEU A 67 9.05 -3.01 -11.24
CA LEU A 67 7.83 -3.78 -10.97
C LEU A 67 7.86 -5.11 -11.74
N GLY A 68 8.74 -6.01 -11.31
CA GLY A 68 8.88 -7.35 -11.85
C GLY A 68 9.28 -8.38 -10.79
N VAL A 69 9.24 -9.66 -11.16
CA VAL A 69 9.52 -10.80 -10.26
C VAL A 69 10.91 -10.69 -9.63
N GLU A 70 11.93 -10.38 -10.42
CA GLU A 70 13.31 -10.22 -9.92
C GLU A 70 13.47 -9.07 -8.93
N SER A 71 12.73 -7.97 -9.13
CA SER A 71 12.74 -6.85 -8.19
C SER A 71 12.01 -7.21 -6.90
N LEU A 72 10.88 -7.90 -7.00
CA LEU A 72 10.16 -8.42 -5.83
C LEU A 72 11.04 -9.39 -5.02
N ALA A 73 11.71 -10.35 -5.67
CA ALA A 73 12.61 -11.28 -5.00
C ALA A 73 13.72 -10.55 -4.23
N ARG A 74 14.37 -9.57 -4.85
CA ARG A 74 15.41 -8.75 -4.19
C ARG A 74 14.88 -7.94 -3.01
N ILE A 75 13.67 -7.39 -3.10
CA ILE A 75 13.02 -6.66 -1.99
C ILE A 75 12.75 -7.62 -0.83
N LEU A 76 12.22 -8.81 -1.12
CA LEU A 76 11.90 -9.81 -0.10
C LEU A 76 13.17 -10.31 0.60
N GLU A 77 14.21 -10.67 -0.16
CA GLU A 77 15.50 -11.13 0.38
C GLU A 77 16.15 -10.11 1.32
N ARG A 78 16.01 -8.81 1.03
CA ARG A 78 16.64 -7.73 1.81
C ARG A 78 15.77 -7.25 2.97
N GLY A 79 14.45 -7.24 2.77
CA GLY A 79 13.52 -6.53 3.63
C GLY A 79 12.75 -7.41 4.60
N VAL A 80 12.66 -8.72 4.34
CA VAL A 80 11.97 -9.67 5.21
C VAL A 80 12.96 -10.22 6.25
N GLY A 81 12.54 -10.17 7.52
CA GLY A 81 13.31 -10.70 8.65
C GLY A 81 12.37 -11.28 9.69
N GLU A 82 12.84 -11.41 10.94
CA GLU A 82 11.99 -11.88 12.04
C GLU A 82 10.79 -10.96 12.29
N GLY A 83 9.67 -11.57 12.68
CA GLY A 83 8.43 -10.86 12.96
C GLY A 83 7.56 -10.67 11.72
N PHE A 84 6.84 -9.54 11.68
CA PHE A 84 5.89 -9.22 10.61
C PHE A 84 6.45 -8.13 9.71
N THR A 85 6.34 -8.37 8.41
CA THR A 85 6.65 -7.40 7.36
C THR A 85 5.41 -7.15 6.51
N GLU A 86 5.15 -5.88 6.24
CA GLU A 86 4.08 -5.40 5.38
C GLU A 86 4.71 -4.85 4.09
N LEU A 87 4.55 -5.58 2.99
CA LEU A 87 4.96 -5.13 1.65
C LEU A 87 3.83 -4.34 1.00
N ILE A 88 4.08 -3.06 0.69
CA ILE A 88 3.12 -2.22 -0.02
C ILE A 88 3.20 -2.51 -1.53
N CYS A 89 2.04 -2.70 -2.15
CA CYS A 89 1.91 -2.89 -3.59
C CYS A 89 0.56 -2.33 -4.09
N HIS A 90 0.44 -2.14 -5.40
CA HIS A 90 -0.77 -1.58 -6.03
C HIS A 90 -1.27 -2.48 -7.18
N PRO A 91 -1.67 -3.74 -6.87
CA PRO A 91 -2.21 -4.64 -7.88
C PRO A 91 -3.56 -4.13 -8.38
N GLY A 92 -3.81 -4.25 -9.68
CA GLY A 92 -5.09 -3.92 -10.29
C GLY A 92 -5.17 -4.47 -11.70
N TYR A 93 -6.36 -4.92 -12.10
CA TYR A 93 -6.60 -5.29 -13.50
C TYR A 93 -6.66 -4.02 -14.36
N CYS A 94 -6.09 -4.05 -15.55
CA CYS A 94 -6.26 -2.96 -16.51
C CYS A 94 -7.61 -3.09 -17.20
N ASP A 95 -8.69 -2.79 -16.49
CA ASP A 95 -10.00 -2.59 -17.10
C ASP A 95 -10.18 -1.13 -17.58
N GLY A 96 -11.19 -0.89 -18.42
CA GLY A 96 -11.45 0.44 -18.97
C GLY A 96 -11.74 1.52 -17.92
N THR A 97 -12.01 1.14 -16.67
CA THR A 97 -12.34 2.05 -15.56
C THR A 97 -11.11 2.55 -14.80
N ILE A 98 -10.01 1.79 -14.77
CA ILE A 98 -8.78 2.14 -14.04
C ILE A 98 -7.90 3.17 -14.77
N ARG A 99 -8.23 3.52 -16.03
CA ARG A 99 -7.48 4.53 -16.83
C ARG A 99 -7.46 5.94 -16.24
N LEU A 100 -8.26 6.23 -15.20
CA LEU A 100 -8.47 7.57 -14.64
C LEU A 100 -7.82 7.80 -13.27
N VAL A 101 -7.26 6.78 -12.61
CA VAL A 101 -6.66 6.92 -11.28
C VAL A 101 -5.16 6.70 -11.34
N ASN A 102 -4.44 7.74 -11.78
CA ASN A 102 -3.00 8.01 -11.67
C ASN A 102 -2.09 6.91 -11.04
N HIS A 103 -2.01 5.73 -11.65
CA HIS A 103 -1.13 4.64 -11.22
C HIS A 103 -0.63 3.91 -12.46
N GLY A 104 0.69 3.77 -12.55
CA GLY A 104 1.39 3.12 -13.65
C GLY A 104 0.87 1.71 -13.87
N ALA A 105 0.04 1.54 -14.91
CA ALA A 105 -0.32 0.24 -15.43
C ALA A 105 0.95 -0.43 -15.99
N VAL A 106 1.59 -1.28 -15.20
CA VAL A 106 2.56 -2.24 -15.72
C VAL A 106 1.77 -3.35 -16.38
N ARG A 107 1.76 -3.35 -17.71
CA ARG A 107 1.07 -4.38 -18.49
C ARG A 107 1.70 -5.74 -18.20
N SER A 108 0.89 -6.78 -18.00
CA SER A 108 1.39 -8.14 -18.15
C SER A 108 1.92 -8.31 -19.58
N PRO A 109 3.05 -9.01 -19.80
CA PRO A 109 3.51 -9.34 -21.15
C PRO A 109 2.55 -10.26 -21.92
N GLU A 110 1.54 -10.82 -21.26
CA GLU A 110 0.61 -11.78 -21.86
C GLU A 110 -0.79 -11.18 -21.86
N GLY A 111 -1.23 -10.79 -23.05
CA GLY A 111 -2.52 -10.17 -23.32
C GLY A 111 -2.65 -9.70 -24.76
N SER A 112 -2.14 -10.49 -25.71
CA SER A 112 -2.46 -10.36 -27.13
C SER A 112 -3.30 -11.58 -27.52
N GLN A 113 -4.53 -11.32 -27.93
CA GLN A 113 -5.48 -12.22 -28.62
C GLN A 113 -6.23 -13.23 -27.74
N LEU A 114 -7.46 -12.85 -27.36
CA LEU A 114 -8.67 -13.58 -27.75
C LEU A 114 -9.68 -12.56 -28.31
#